data_AF-Q40553-F1
#
_entry.id   AF-Q40553-F1
#
_cell.length_a   1.000
_cell.length_b   1.000
_cell.length_c   1.000
_cell.angle_alpha   90.00
_cell.angle_beta   90.00
_cell.angle_gamma   90.00
#
_symmetry.space_group_name_H-M   'P 1'
#
loop_
_entity.id
_entity.type
_entity.pdbx_description
1 polymer ?
#
loop_
_entity_poly.entity_id
_entity_poly.type
_entity_poly.pdbx_seq_one_letter_code
_entity_poly.pdbx_strand_id
1 'polypeptide(L)'
;AYGYYLPEHEHAKRQFFEYLQGEAEAGLERLHQCAEKELQTYLNATGPSKDFNDFRTKLAGLTSVTRNYFENLVRALENGLADVDSQGACSKAASSKNVAGSSKAKGGGRGKSSTRT
;
A
#
# COMPACT_ATOMS: atom_id res chain seq x y z
N ALA A 1 16.92 6.09 7.98
CA ALA A 1 15.67 6.46 7.28
C ALA A 1 14.53 6.58 8.30
N TYR A 2 13.49 7.37 8.01
CA TYR A 2 12.33 7.61 8.91
C TYR A 2 11.61 6.33 9.34
N GLY A 3 11.60 5.29 8.50
CA GLY A 3 11.07 3.96 8.81
C GLY A 3 11.58 3.33 10.12
N TYR A 4 12.81 3.68 10.54
CA TYR A 4 13.39 3.20 11.80
C TYR A 4 12.62 3.67 13.05
N TYR A 5 11.97 4.84 12.97
CA TYR A 5 11.24 5.43 14.09
C TYR A 5 9.76 5.01 14.16
N LEU A 6 9.26 4.28 13.15
CA LEU A 6 7.90 3.77 13.17
C LEU A 6 7.81 2.60 14.18
N PRO A 7 6.86 2.65 15.14
CA PRO A 7 6.65 1.55 16.08
C PRO A 7 6.42 0.21 15.39
N GLU A 8 6.94 -0.87 15.95
CA GLU A 8 6.84 -2.22 15.35
C GLU A 8 5.41 -2.74 15.22
N HIS A 9 4.50 -2.28 16.07
CA HIS A 9 3.09 -2.68 16.02
C HIS A 9 2.30 -1.98 14.90
N GLU A 10 2.82 -0.92 14.30
CA GLU A 10 2.19 -0.19 13.20
C GLU A 10 2.61 -0.76 11.83
N HIS A 11 2.41 -2.07 11.65
CA HIS A 11 2.86 -2.79 10.45
C HIS A 11 2.34 -2.17 9.14
N ALA A 12 1.07 -1.75 9.11
CA ALA A 12 0.47 -1.16 7.93
C ALA A 12 1.14 0.17 7.53
N LYS A 13 1.46 1.02 8.51
CA LYS A 13 2.15 2.30 8.26
C LYS A 13 3.56 2.07 7.76
N ARG A 14 4.25 1.06 8.32
CA ARG A 14 5.60 0.68 7.87
C ARG A 14 5.60 0.19 6.43
N GLN A 15 4.69 -0.71 6.08
CA GLN A 15 4.56 -1.21 4.71
C GLN A 15 4.20 -0.11 3.71
N PHE A 16 3.29 0.80 4.10
CA PHE A 16 2.93 1.94 3.25
C PHE A 16 4.11 2.91 3.06
N PHE A 17 4.86 3.19 4.11
CA PHE A 17 6.06 4.00 4.04
C PHE A 17 7.13 3.36 3.14
N GLU A 18 7.42 2.07 3.31
CA GLU A 18 8.38 1.32 2.49
C GLU A 18 7.97 1.32 1.01
N TYR A 19 6.67 1.18 0.73
CA TYR A 19 6.15 1.28 -0.63
C TYR A 19 6.38 2.67 -1.23
N LEU A 20 6.02 3.75 -0.52
CA LEU A 20 6.22 5.12 -1.00
C LEU A 20 7.70 5.45 -1.21
N GLN A 21 8.56 4.99 -0.31
CA GLN A 21 10.00 5.13 -0.45
C GLN A 21 10.50 4.37 -1.69
N GLY A 22 10.07 3.13 -1.89
CA GLY A 22 10.44 2.32 -3.05
C GLY A 22 10.01 2.93 -4.38
N GLU A 23 8.80 3.51 -4.45
CA GLU A 23 8.33 4.22 -5.65
C GLU A 23 9.19 5.46 -5.95
N ALA A 24 9.52 6.25 -4.93
CA ALA A 24 10.38 7.42 -5.07
C ALA A 24 11.82 7.04 -5.50
N GLU A 25 12.40 6.01 -4.89
CA GLU A 25 13.72 5.49 -5.24
C GLU A 25 13.76 4.93 -6.67
N ALA A 26 12.76 4.13 -7.06
CA ALA A 26 12.68 3.60 -8.42
C ALA A 26 12.49 4.71 -9.46
N GLY A 27 11.68 5.73 -9.15
CA GLY A 27 11.54 6.92 -9.99
C GLY A 27 12.85 7.70 -10.13
N LEU A 28 13.58 7.86 -9.03
CA LEU A 28 14.87 8.56 -9.01
C LEU A 28 15.94 7.80 -9.80
N GLU A 29 16.01 6.47 -9.67
CA GLU A 29 16.95 5.64 -10.41
C GLU A 29 16.72 5.76 -11.93
N ARG A 30 15.47 5.74 -12.39
CA ARG A 30 15.15 5.96 -13.81
C ARG A 30 15.58 7.35 -14.29
N LEU A 31 15.36 8.37 -13.46
CA LEU A 31 15.78 9.73 -13.78
C LEU A 31 17.30 9.84 -13.87
N HIS A 32 18.04 9.27 -12.91
CA HIS A 32 19.50 9.21 -12.92
C HIS A 32 20.00 8.48 -14.17
N GLN A 33 19.43 7.33 -14.51
CA GLN A 33 19.82 6.59 -15.71
C GLN A 33 19.66 7.44 -16.98
N CYS A 34 18.56 8.18 -17.12
CA CYS A 34 18.35 9.07 -18.25
C CYS A 34 19.36 10.24 -18.24
N ALA A 35 19.57 10.87 -17.09
CA ALA A 35 20.48 12.01 -16.93
C ALA A 35 21.96 11.64 -17.10
N GLU A 36 22.38 10.43 -16.70
CA GLU A 36 23.78 10.01 -16.69
C GLU A 36 24.17 9.19 -17.90
N LYS A 37 23.31 8.28 -18.37
CA LYS A 37 23.65 7.35 -19.47
C LYS A 37 23.13 7.85 -20.79
N GLU A 38 21.88 8.28 -20.87
CA GLU A 38 21.30 8.72 -22.15
C GLU A 38 21.86 10.08 -22.59
N LEU A 39 22.14 10.99 -21.64
CA LEU A 39 22.77 12.28 -21.94
C LEU A 39 24.12 12.13 -22.63
N GLN A 40 24.91 11.12 -22.25
CA GLN A 40 26.27 10.89 -22.77
C GLN A 40 26.27 10.69 -24.28
N THR A 41 25.20 10.13 -24.85
CA THR A 41 25.03 9.96 -26.30
C THR A 41 25.07 11.31 -27.04
N TYR A 42 24.56 12.37 -26.42
CA TYR A 42 24.52 13.71 -27.01
C TYR A 42 25.80 14.51 -26.75
N LEU A 43 26.48 14.27 -25.62
CA LEU A 43 27.76 14.91 -25.31
C LEU A 43 28.90 14.39 -26.19
N ASN A 44 28.88 13.10 -26.53
CA ASN A 44 29.91 12.46 -27.34
C ASN A 44 29.62 12.51 -28.85
N ALA A 45 28.53 13.16 -29.26
CA ALA A 45 28.16 13.27 -30.67
C ALA A 45 29.04 14.28 -31.41
N THR A 46 29.45 13.96 -32.64
CA THR A 46 30.28 14.81 -33.49
C THR A 46 29.55 16.03 -34.07
N GLY A 47 28.24 16.16 -33.81
CA GLY A 47 27.42 17.26 -34.30
C GLY A 47 26.04 17.32 -33.63
N PRO A 48 25.24 18.36 -33.93
CA PRO A 48 23.93 18.56 -33.31
C PRO A 48 23.00 17.39 -33.61
N SER A 49 22.42 16.79 -32.56
CA SER A 49 21.39 15.77 -32.70
C SER A 49 20.01 16.41 -32.78
N LYS A 50 19.22 15.98 -33.78
CA LYS A 50 17.83 16.43 -33.97
C LYS A 50 16.92 15.93 -32.84
N ASP A 51 17.29 14.81 -32.23
CA ASP A 51 16.51 14.13 -31.20
C ASP A 51 16.82 14.66 -29.78
N PHE A 52 17.70 15.67 -29.66
CA PHE A 52 18.04 16.26 -28.37
C PHE A 52 16.84 16.94 -27.70
N ASN A 53 15.94 17.52 -28.48
CA ASN A 53 14.71 18.10 -27.94
C ASN A 53 13.78 17.03 -27.36
N ASP A 54 13.73 15.85 -27.96
CA ASP A 54 12.96 14.72 -27.45
C ASP A 54 13.57 14.21 -26.14
N PHE A 55 14.91 14.12 -26.07
CA PHE A 55 15.62 13.82 -24.83
C PHE A 55 15.32 14.84 -23.73
N ARG A 56 15.37 16.15 -24.02
CA ARG A 56 15.02 17.20 -23.03
C ARG A 56 13.60 17.05 -22.52
N THR A 57 12.66 16.74 -23.42
CA THR A 57 11.26 16.52 -23.07
C THR A 57 11.11 15.29 -22.17
N LYS A 58 11.78 14.18 -22.51
CA LYS A 58 11.83 12.97 -21.69
C LYS A 58 12.41 13.23 -20.30
N LEU A 59 13.55 13.92 -20.22
CA LEU A 59 14.22 14.23 -18.95
C LEU A 59 13.34 15.11 -18.05
N ALA A 60 12.70 16.14 -18.62
CA ALA A 60 11.76 16.99 -17.88
C ALA A 60 10.54 16.18 -17.38
N GLY A 61 10.00 15.29 -18.22
CA GLY A 61 8.91 14.40 -17.86
C GLY A 61 9.27 13.47 -16.70
N LEU A 62 10.42 12.78 -16.78
CA LEU A 62 10.93 11.94 -15.70
C LEU A 62 11.14 12.75 -14.41
N THR A 63 11.73 13.94 -14.50
CA THR A 63 11.92 14.83 -13.33
C THR A 63 10.59 15.19 -12.69
N SER A 64 9.56 15.45 -13.51
CA SER A 64 8.22 15.76 -13.04
C SER A 64 7.56 14.58 -12.33
N VAL A 65 7.70 13.37 -12.88
CA VAL A 65 7.16 12.15 -12.28
C VAL A 65 7.88 11.81 -10.98
N THR A 66 9.23 11.86 -10.97
CA THR A 66 10.03 11.62 -9.77
C THR A 66 9.69 12.59 -8.65
N ARG A 67 9.53 13.88 -8.97
CA ARG A 67 9.05 14.87 -8.00
C ARG A 67 7.72 14.45 -7.37
N ASN A 68 6.76 13.97 -8.17
CA ASN A 68 5.46 13.56 -7.66
C ASN A 68 5.56 12.38 -6.66
N TYR A 69 6.44 11.40 -6.91
CA TYR A 69 6.66 10.32 -5.96
C TYR A 69 7.19 10.84 -4.61
N PHE A 70 8.16 11.77 -4.63
CA PHE A 70 8.65 12.40 -3.40
C PHE A 70 7.58 13.27 -2.72
N GLU A 71 6.78 14.02 -3.48
CA GLU A 71 5.65 14.79 -2.93
C GLU A 71 4.64 13.87 -2.23
N ASN A 72 4.33 12.71 -2.82
CA ASN A 72 3.43 11.73 -2.20
C ASN A 72 4.05 11.15 -0.92
N LEU A 73 5.34 10.82 -0.93
CA LEU A 73 6.06 10.35 0.27
C LEU A 73 6.03 11.39 1.40
N VAL A 74 6.34 12.66 1.09
CA VAL A 74 6.35 13.74 2.08
C VAL A 74 4.94 14.01 2.60
N ARG A 75 3.93 14.08 1.71
CA ARG A 75 2.53 14.28 2.11
C ARG A 75 2.03 13.17 3.05
N ALA A 76 2.40 11.93 2.78
CA ALA A 76 2.05 10.80 3.65
C ALA A 76 2.79 10.86 5.01
N LEU A 77 4.02 11.39 5.05
CA LEU A 77 4.70 11.63 6.33
C LEU A 77 4.05 12.77 7.12
N GLU A 78 3.71 13.87 6.45
CA GLU A 78 3.03 15.02 7.04
C GLU A 78 1.65 14.64 7.61
N ASN A 79 0.96 13.69 6.99
CA ASN A 79 -0.32 13.17 7.48
C ASN A 79 -0.20 12.07 8.55
N GLY A 80 1.03 11.71 8.96
CA GLY A 80 1.27 10.67 9.95
C GLY A 80 0.96 9.24 9.46
N LEU A 81 0.99 9.01 8.14
CA LEU A 81 0.65 7.75 7.48
C LEU A 81 -0.77 7.26 7.79
N ALA A 82 -1.71 8.19 8.03
CA ALA A 82 -3.06 7.88 8.46
C ALA A 82 -3.92 7.17 7.39
N ASP A 83 -3.47 7.15 6.13
CA ASP A 83 -4.19 6.56 5.00
C ASP A 83 -4.46 5.05 5.18
N VAL A 84 -3.71 4.36 6.04
CA VAL A 84 -3.87 2.92 6.34
C VAL A 84 -4.65 2.61 7.62
N ASP A 85 -5.03 3.62 8.43
CA ASP A 85 -5.75 3.42 9.70
C ASP A 85 -7.26 3.16 9.51
N SER A 86 -7.75 3.23 8.27
CA SER A 86 -9.19 3.16 7.92
C SER A 86 -9.81 1.75 7.96
N GLN A 87 -9.06 0.70 8.28
CA GLN A 87 -9.55 -0.70 8.26
C GLN A 87 -10.07 -1.23 9.62
N GLY A 88 -10.00 -0.45 10.71
CA GLY A 88 -10.26 -0.95 12.08
C GLY A 88 -11.70 -0.87 12.58
N ALA A 89 -12.62 -0.21 11.87
CA ALA A 89 -13.99 0.05 12.34
C ALA A 89 -15.06 -0.82 11.66
N CYS A 90 -14.80 -2.11 11.44
CA CYS A 90 -15.89 -3.08 11.31
C CYS A 90 -16.22 -3.60 12.72
N SER A 91 -17.26 -3.03 13.30
CA SER A 91 -17.81 -3.31 14.62
C SER A 91 -17.78 -4.79 15.01
N LYS A 92 -17.02 -5.12 16.07
CA LYS A 92 -17.29 -6.29 16.91
C LYS A 92 -18.73 -6.20 17.41
N ALA A 93 -19.65 -6.93 16.77
CA ALA A 93 -20.93 -7.25 17.39
C ALA A 93 -20.63 -8.09 18.63
N ALA A 94 -20.77 -7.49 19.80
CA ALA A 94 -20.73 -8.16 21.08
C ALA A 94 -21.89 -9.18 21.15
N SER A 95 -21.61 -10.45 20.88
CA SER A 95 -22.49 -11.54 21.29
C SER A 95 -22.24 -11.86 22.76
N SER A 96 -22.97 -11.18 23.64
CA SER A 96 -23.00 -11.46 25.07
C SER A 96 -23.44 -12.89 25.32
N LYS A 97 -22.57 -13.67 25.98
CA LYS A 97 -22.91 -14.95 26.60
C LYS A 97 -23.90 -14.69 27.74
N ASN A 98 -25.04 -15.39 27.75
CA ASN A 98 -25.77 -15.69 28.98
C ASN A 98 -25.86 -17.21 29.16
N VAL A 99 -25.33 -17.65 30.30
CA VAL A 99 -25.34 -19.02 30.81
C VAL A 99 -26.23 -19.00 32.04
N ALA A 100 -27.30 -19.80 32.10
CA ALA A 100 -27.89 -20.33 33.35
C ALA A 100 -29.19 -21.12 33.09
N GLY A 101 -29.34 -22.26 33.77
CA GLY A 101 -30.64 -22.68 34.29
C GLY A 101 -31.18 -24.04 33.86
N SER A 102 -30.72 -25.11 34.51
CA SER A 102 -31.30 -26.46 34.49
C SER A 102 -32.65 -26.52 35.24
N SER A 103 -33.68 -27.23 34.72
CA SER A 103 -34.53 -28.18 35.50
C SER A 103 -35.76 -28.77 34.74
N LYS A 104 -35.75 -30.11 34.62
CA LYS A 104 -36.78 -31.10 35.02
C LYS A 104 -38.22 -31.10 34.44
N ALA A 105 -38.45 -32.09 33.56
CA ALA A 105 -39.50 -33.13 33.56
C ALA A 105 -40.95 -32.91 33.01
N LYS A 106 -41.31 -33.87 32.13
CA LYS A 106 -42.50 -34.79 32.15
C LYS A 106 -43.58 -34.62 31.06
N GLY A 107 -43.86 -35.74 30.38
CA GLY A 107 -45.07 -36.04 29.58
C GLY A 107 -44.82 -35.91 28.08
N GLY A 108 -45.05 -36.88 27.19
CA GLY A 108 -45.86 -38.09 27.20
C GLY A 108 -46.58 -38.15 25.83
N GLY A 109 -46.34 -39.16 24.99
CA GLY A 109 -47.06 -39.26 23.71
C GLY A 109 -46.53 -40.34 22.76
N ARG A 110 -47.28 -41.45 22.66
CA ARG A 110 -47.12 -42.59 21.73
C ARG A 110 -47.33 -42.19 20.27
N GLY A 111 -46.58 -42.78 19.35
CA GLY A 111 -46.89 -42.78 17.90
C GLY A 111 -45.95 -43.68 17.11
N LYS A 112 -46.49 -44.53 16.24
CA LYS A 112 -45.93 -45.80 15.73
C LYS A 112 -45.41 -45.67 14.29
N SER A 113 -44.31 -46.37 13.97
CA SER A 113 -44.04 -47.16 12.74
C SER A 113 -43.62 -46.52 11.39
N SER A 114 -42.57 -47.16 10.80
CA SER A 114 -42.32 -47.46 9.36
C SER A 114 -41.92 -46.31 8.41
N THR A 115 -40.98 -46.43 7.45
CA THR A 115 -40.33 -47.58 6.78
C THR A 115 -39.00 -47.13 6.15
N ARG A 116 -38.11 -48.10 5.91
CA ARG A 116 -36.87 -48.06 5.09
C ARG A 116 -37.10 -47.60 3.66
N THR A 117 -36.04 -46.99 3.11
CA THR A 117 -35.39 -47.44 1.86
C THR A 117 -33.91 -47.57 2.14
#